data_AF-A0A2H3G631-F1
#
_entry.id   AF-A0A2H3G631-F1
#
_cell.length_a   1.000
_cell.length_b   1.000
_cell.length_c   1.000
_cell.angle_alpha   90.00
_cell.angle_beta   90.00
_cell.angle_gamma   90.00
#
_symmetry.space_group_name_H-M   'P 1'
#
loop_
_entity.id
_entity.type
_entity.pdbx_description
1 polymer ?
#
loop_
_entity_poly.entity_id
_entity_poly.type
_entity_poly.pdbx_seq_one_letter_code
_entity_poly.pdbx_strand_id
1 'polypeptide(L)'
;MTTSILDQVAVSARTLTDLVIDFDPTQCNEGELGELIRLGEKLEGIGVTLLSKAESKYAWEASAGLRFKVAAATSKVIAKEEVLVPSSFRRSIKAIFNGPGSSLQSQSLWKKRAKNFEHRCKRLRKLSPNAIVTWALTFSPNSWLVHNMRNDIFSCLVTFVDSRPPKLWPSKVYDLLEALQKDAELAQNPHYGQFVSGKYRDI
;
A
#
# COMPACT_ATOMS: atom_id res chain seq x y z
N MET A 1 31.68 -20.36 10.46
CA MET A 1 30.62 -19.70 11.26
C MET A 1 30.21 -18.47 10.46
N THR A 2 29.07 -18.50 9.79
CA THR A 2 28.60 -17.39 8.93
C THR A 2 28.19 -16.22 9.82
N THR A 3 28.96 -15.13 9.80
CA THR A 3 28.62 -13.90 10.52
C THR A 3 27.31 -13.35 10.00
N SER A 4 26.36 -13.12 10.90
CA SER A 4 25.03 -12.60 10.54
C SER A 4 25.17 -11.24 9.86
N ILE A 5 24.34 -10.98 8.84
CA ILE A 5 24.27 -9.66 8.18
C ILE A 5 24.02 -8.54 9.20
N LEU A 6 23.34 -8.85 10.30
CA LEU A 6 23.11 -7.92 11.40
C LEU A 6 24.43 -7.46 12.05
N ASP A 7 25.32 -8.40 12.34
CA ASP A 7 26.59 -8.09 13.02
C ASP A 7 27.49 -7.25 12.14
N GLN A 8 27.53 -7.56 10.84
CA GLN A 8 28.33 -6.82 9.87
C GLN A 8 27.81 -5.38 9.72
N VAL A 9 26.50 -5.20 9.53
CA VAL A 9 25.90 -3.85 9.41
C VAL A 9 26.07 -3.06 10.70
N ALA A 10 25.93 -3.70 11.87
CA ALA A 10 26.10 -3.04 13.17
C ALA A 10 27.54 -2.60 13.45
N VAL A 11 28.54 -3.34 12.97
CA VAL A 11 29.95 -2.93 13.05
C VAL A 11 30.20 -1.76 12.11
N SER A 12 29.78 -1.85 10.84
CA SER A 12 29.95 -0.76 9.87
C SER A 12 29.27 0.54 10.31
N ALA A 13 28.04 0.46 10.85
CA ALA A 13 27.32 1.64 11.34
C ALA A 13 28.04 2.31 12.52
N ARG A 14 28.64 1.53 13.42
CA ARG A 14 29.44 2.06 14.54
C ARG A 14 30.68 2.76 14.03
N THR A 15 31.48 2.10 13.19
CA THR A 15 32.68 2.72 12.59
C THR A 15 32.36 4.02 11.85
N LEU A 16 31.27 4.06 11.08
CA LEU A 16 30.86 5.29 10.39
C LEU A 16 30.41 6.38 11.37
N THR A 17 29.71 6.02 12.44
CA THR A 17 29.31 6.97 13.49
C THR A 17 30.53 7.60 14.16
N ASP A 18 31.51 6.78 14.53
CA ASP A 18 32.73 7.25 15.18
C ASP A 18 33.50 8.21 14.27
N LEU A 19 33.63 7.88 12.98
CA LEU A 19 34.26 8.76 11.99
C LEU A 19 33.53 10.11 11.81
N VAL A 20 32.20 10.12 11.90
CA VAL A 20 31.40 11.35 11.79
C VAL A 20 31.54 12.24 13.02
N ILE A 21 31.72 11.67 14.21
CA ILE A 21 31.92 12.44 15.44
C ILE A 21 33.23 13.24 15.37
N ASP A 22 34.29 12.62 14.86
CA ASP A 22 35.62 13.24 14.77
C ASP A 22 35.81 14.07 13.48
N PHE A 23 34.78 14.15 12.63
CA PHE A 23 34.86 14.85 11.35
C PHE A 23 34.77 16.37 11.52
N ASP A 24 35.84 17.07 11.12
CA ASP A 24 35.91 18.52 11.02
C ASP A 24 35.85 18.96 9.53
N PRO A 25 34.73 19.52 9.07
CA PRO A 25 34.56 19.91 7.66
C PRO A 25 35.50 21.03 7.22
N THR A 26 36.11 21.77 8.15
CA THR A 26 37.04 22.85 7.82
C THR A 26 38.40 22.37 7.31
N GLN A 27 38.70 21.08 7.50
CA GLN A 27 39.94 20.43 7.07
C GLN A 27 39.84 19.79 5.67
N CYS A 28 38.67 19.81 5.03
CA CYS A 28 38.45 19.25 3.71
C CYS A 28 38.40 20.34 2.63
N ASN A 29 38.91 20.02 1.44
CA ASN A 29 38.72 20.87 0.27
C ASN A 29 37.33 20.66 -0.38
N GLU A 30 36.94 21.56 -1.29
CA GLU A 30 35.60 21.51 -1.93
C GLU A 30 35.33 20.21 -2.70
N GLY A 31 36.36 19.60 -3.30
CA GLY A 31 36.23 18.34 -4.01
C GLY A 31 35.94 17.17 -3.06
N GLU A 32 36.62 17.13 -1.93
CA GLU A 32 36.41 16.13 -0.88
C GLU A 32 35.01 16.25 -0.26
N LEU A 33 34.56 17.49 -0.01
CA LEU A 33 33.21 17.76 0.48
C LEU A 33 32.14 17.31 -0.53
N GLY A 34 32.36 17.53 -1.82
CA GLY A 34 31.46 17.04 -2.89
C GLY A 34 31.33 15.52 -2.91
N GLU A 35 32.44 14.79 -2.77
CA GLU A 35 32.40 13.32 -2.71
C GLU A 35 31.75 12.81 -1.42
N LEU A 36 31.94 13.48 -0.28
CA LEU A 36 31.27 13.14 0.98
C LEU A 36 29.75 13.30 0.88
N ILE A 37 29.26 14.36 0.22
CA ILE A 37 27.83 14.54 -0.05
C ILE A 37 27.29 13.36 -0.86
N ARG A 38 27.96 13.01 -1.97
CA ARG A 38 27.55 11.91 -2.85
C ARG A 38 27.55 10.56 -2.13
N LEU A 39 28.53 10.31 -1.26
CA LEU A 39 28.59 9.12 -0.42
C LEU A 39 27.47 9.11 0.62
N GLY A 40 27.14 10.25 1.22
CA GLY A 40 26.01 10.41 2.15
C GLY A 40 24.67 10.03 1.51
N GLU A 41 24.39 10.54 0.31
CA GLU A 41 23.18 10.19 -0.47
C GLU A 41 23.11 8.69 -0.76
N LYS A 42 24.25 8.08 -1.12
CA LYS A 42 24.33 6.63 -1.36
C LYS A 42 24.05 5.83 -0.08
N LEU A 43 24.59 6.24 1.06
CA LEU A 43 24.35 5.60 2.36
C LEU A 43 22.88 5.72 2.79
N GLU A 44 22.22 6.86 2.54
CA GLU A 44 20.79 7.04 2.76
C GLU A 44 19.98 6.01 1.95
N GLY A 45 20.26 5.89 0.65
CA GLY A 45 19.58 4.92 -0.23
C GLY A 45 19.77 3.46 0.20
N ILE A 46 20.97 3.10 0.69
CA ILE A 46 21.25 1.78 1.25
C ILE A 46 20.43 1.56 2.53
N GLY A 47 20.39 2.55 3.42
CA GLY A 47 19.59 2.51 4.65
C GLY A 47 18.10 2.29 4.36
N VAL A 48 17.53 3.04 3.41
CA VAL A 48 16.13 2.86 2.96
C VAL A 48 15.89 1.46 2.42
N THR A 49 16.83 0.90 1.65
CA THR A 49 16.70 -0.44 1.07
C THR A 49 16.78 -1.54 2.12
N LEU A 50 17.72 -1.44 3.07
CA LEU A 50 17.84 -2.36 4.20
C LEU A 50 16.58 -2.32 5.06
N LEU A 51 16.09 -1.12 5.37
CA LEU A 51 14.83 -0.92 6.09
C LEU A 51 13.67 -1.58 5.34
N SER A 52 13.50 -1.32 4.04
CA SER A 52 12.43 -1.94 3.24
C SER A 52 12.48 -3.46 3.25
N LYS A 53 13.68 -4.07 3.18
CA LYS A 53 13.85 -5.53 3.24
C LYS A 53 13.56 -6.10 4.64
N ALA A 54 14.05 -5.45 5.70
CA ALA A 54 13.77 -5.85 7.07
C ALA A 54 12.28 -5.67 7.41
N GLU A 55 11.70 -4.53 7.05
CA GLU A 55 10.27 -4.25 7.12
C GLU A 55 9.47 -5.25 6.30
N SER A 56 9.95 -5.76 5.16
CA SER A 56 9.21 -6.80 4.45
C SER A 56 8.99 -8.05 5.30
N LYS A 57 9.95 -8.45 6.14
CA LYS A 57 9.76 -9.56 7.09
C LYS A 57 8.79 -9.18 8.22
N TYR A 58 9.05 -8.07 8.90
CA TYR A 58 8.21 -7.63 10.02
C TYR A 58 6.79 -7.26 9.60
N ALA A 59 6.62 -6.62 8.45
CA ALA A 59 5.32 -6.31 7.85
C ALA A 59 4.63 -7.57 7.35
N TRP A 60 5.34 -8.58 6.85
CA TRP A 60 4.73 -9.86 6.49
C TRP A 60 4.18 -10.61 7.69
N GLU A 61 4.92 -10.61 8.80
CA GLU A 61 4.50 -11.17 10.09
C GLU A 61 3.34 -10.35 10.70
N ALA A 62 3.50 -9.03 10.82
CA ALA A 62 2.49 -8.13 11.36
C ALA A 62 1.21 -8.07 10.51
N SER A 63 1.30 -8.32 9.19
CA SER A 63 0.14 -8.39 8.30
C SER A 63 -0.56 -9.74 8.32
N ALA A 64 -0.08 -10.75 9.04
CA ALA A 64 -0.65 -12.11 9.01
C ALA A 64 -2.17 -12.12 9.29
N GLY A 65 -2.63 -11.39 10.31
CA GLY A 65 -4.06 -11.28 10.62
C GLY A 65 -4.87 -10.59 9.51
N LEU A 66 -4.29 -9.59 8.82
CA LEU A 66 -4.92 -8.90 7.71
C LEU A 66 -4.92 -9.74 6.44
N ARG A 67 -3.88 -10.54 6.19
CA ARG A 67 -3.82 -11.53 5.09
C ARG A 67 -4.84 -12.65 5.31
N PHE A 68 -5.00 -13.12 6.55
CA PHE A 68 -6.09 -14.02 6.92
C PHE A 68 -7.46 -13.38 6.69
N LYS A 69 -7.64 -12.11 7.06
CA LYS A 69 -8.88 -11.37 6.79
C LYS A 69 -9.21 -11.31 5.29
N VAL A 70 -8.21 -11.09 4.42
CA VAL A 70 -8.38 -11.16 2.95
C VAL A 70 -8.89 -12.53 2.51
N ALA A 71 -8.27 -13.61 3.01
CA ALA A 71 -8.71 -14.97 2.71
C ALA A 71 -10.15 -15.22 3.18
N ALA A 72 -10.45 -14.89 4.43
CA ALA A 72 -11.77 -15.09 5.03
C ALA A 72 -12.86 -14.27 4.34
N ALA A 73 -12.61 -13.00 4.00
CA ALA A 73 -13.56 -12.15 3.29
C ALA A 73 -13.87 -12.72 1.90
N THR A 74 -12.85 -13.14 1.16
CA THR A 74 -13.01 -13.76 -0.17
C THR A 74 -13.83 -15.03 -0.07
N SER A 75 -13.46 -15.96 0.82
CA SER A 75 -14.16 -17.23 0.97
C SER A 75 -15.61 -17.04 1.40
N LYS A 76 -15.90 -16.06 2.28
CA LYS A 76 -17.27 -15.76 2.70
C LYS A 76 -18.14 -15.25 1.56
N VAL A 77 -17.62 -14.36 0.72
CA VAL A 77 -18.38 -13.82 -0.42
C VAL A 77 -18.68 -14.94 -1.43
N ILE A 78 -17.70 -15.80 -1.71
CA ILE A 78 -17.88 -16.93 -2.63
C ILE A 78 -18.88 -17.94 -2.05
N ALA A 79 -18.70 -18.38 -0.81
CA ALA A 79 -19.54 -19.40 -0.20
C ALA A 79 -21.00 -18.96 0.02
N LYS A 80 -21.25 -17.67 0.19
CA LYS A 80 -22.60 -17.11 0.36
C LYS A 80 -23.19 -16.53 -0.91
N GLU A 81 -22.40 -16.47 -1.99
CA GLU A 81 -22.73 -15.79 -3.24
C GLU A 81 -23.20 -14.33 -3.04
N GLU A 82 -22.75 -13.68 -1.96
CA GLU A 82 -23.23 -12.36 -1.53
C GLU A 82 -22.11 -11.46 -1.01
N VAL A 83 -22.22 -10.16 -1.29
CA VAL A 83 -21.39 -9.13 -0.66
C VAL A 83 -21.98 -8.74 0.69
N LEU A 84 -21.35 -9.22 1.77
CA LEU A 84 -21.83 -9.05 3.16
C LEU A 84 -22.06 -7.60 3.60
N VAL A 85 -21.26 -6.64 3.09
CA VAL A 85 -21.37 -5.23 3.45
C VAL A 85 -21.30 -4.36 2.18
N PRO A 86 -22.39 -4.29 1.38
CA PRO A 86 -22.38 -3.60 0.09
C PRO A 86 -22.03 -2.12 0.21
N SER A 87 -22.47 -1.45 1.29
CA SER A 87 -22.19 -0.04 1.53
C SER A 87 -20.70 0.24 1.74
N SER A 88 -19.99 -0.64 2.45
CA SER A 88 -18.54 -0.54 2.61
C SER A 88 -17.80 -0.84 1.31
N PHE A 89 -18.23 -1.87 0.57
CA PHE A 89 -17.66 -2.19 -0.74
C PHE A 89 -17.76 -1.00 -1.72
N ARG A 90 -18.95 -0.40 -1.84
CA ARG A 90 -19.19 0.80 -2.66
C ARG A 90 -18.30 1.96 -2.25
N ARG A 91 -18.18 2.21 -0.93
CA ARG A 91 -17.32 3.28 -0.41
C ARG A 91 -15.84 3.03 -0.71
N SER A 92 -15.38 1.79 -0.66
CA SER A 92 -14.03 1.40 -1.04
C SER A 92 -13.76 1.66 -2.53
N ILE A 93 -14.66 1.23 -3.41
CA ILE A 93 -14.52 1.48 -4.86
C ILE A 93 -14.46 2.99 -5.14
N LYS A 94 -15.41 3.76 -4.61
CA LYS A 94 -15.38 5.23 -4.72
C LYS A 94 -14.07 5.82 -4.23
N ALA A 95 -13.59 5.36 -3.07
CA ALA A 95 -12.33 5.82 -2.49
C ALA A 95 -11.12 5.56 -3.39
N ILE A 96 -11.06 4.40 -4.05
CA ILE A 96 -9.96 4.04 -4.95
C ILE A 96 -9.92 4.97 -6.18
N PHE A 97 -11.08 5.21 -6.80
CA PHE A 97 -11.16 5.90 -8.09
C PHE A 97 -11.24 7.42 -7.97
N ASN A 98 -12.04 7.95 -7.04
CA ASN A 98 -12.27 9.38 -6.85
C ASN A 98 -11.53 9.94 -5.64
N GLY A 99 -10.92 9.07 -4.84
CA GLY A 99 -10.37 9.47 -3.57
C GLY A 99 -11.42 9.52 -2.46
N PRO A 100 -11.02 10.00 -1.29
CA PRO A 100 -11.75 9.91 -0.03
C PRO A 100 -13.09 10.64 -0.08
N GLY A 101 -14.17 10.00 0.35
CA GLY A 101 -15.49 10.65 0.46
C GLY A 101 -15.53 11.73 1.56
N SER A 102 -16.55 12.59 1.50
CA SER A 102 -16.74 13.74 2.41
C SER A 102 -16.65 13.41 3.90
N SER A 103 -17.16 12.25 4.32
CA SER A 103 -17.11 11.79 5.72
C SER A 103 -15.70 11.45 6.23
N LEU A 104 -14.78 11.08 5.33
CA LEU A 104 -13.38 10.88 5.67
C LEU A 104 -12.64 12.22 5.70
N GLN A 105 -13.05 13.15 4.84
CA GLN A 105 -12.48 14.48 4.75
C GLN A 105 -12.84 15.39 5.94
N SER A 106 -13.98 15.16 6.59
CA SER A 106 -14.42 15.92 7.76
C SER A 106 -13.62 15.62 9.04
N GLN A 107 -12.73 14.62 9.03
CA GLN A 107 -11.87 14.34 10.18
C GLN A 107 -10.83 15.45 10.36
N SER A 108 -10.63 15.91 11.61
CA SER A 108 -9.75 17.04 11.94
C SER A 108 -8.31 16.90 11.42
N LEU A 109 -7.80 15.67 11.32
CA LEU A 109 -6.45 15.36 10.84
C LEU A 109 -6.39 15.01 9.35
N TRP A 110 -7.49 15.12 8.61
CA TRP A 110 -7.56 14.78 7.19
C TRP A 110 -6.53 15.55 6.36
N LYS A 111 -6.39 16.86 6.57
CA LYS A 111 -5.43 17.71 5.82
C LYS A 111 -3.99 17.18 5.90
N LYS A 112 -3.59 16.61 7.05
CA LYS A 112 -2.26 16.00 7.25
C LYS A 112 -2.13 14.61 6.62
N ARG A 113 -3.25 13.90 6.44
CA ARG A 113 -3.31 12.50 6.00
C ARG A 113 -3.68 12.34 4.52
N ALA A 114 -4.22 13.39 3.90
CA ALA A 114 -4.76 13.39 2.55
C ALA A 114 -3.74 12.91 1.51
N LYS A 115 -2.51 13.45 1.56
CA LYS A 115 -1.43 13.08 0.63
C LYS A 115 -1.13 11.58 0.65
N ASN A 116 -1.02 10.99 1.84
CA ASN A 116 -0.74 9.55 1.95
C ASN A 116 -1.93 8.71 1.48
N PHE A 117 -3.15 9.09 1.85
CA PHE A 117 -4.35 8.38 1.42
C PHE A 117 -4.50 8.43 -0.10
N GLU A 118 -4.29 9.59 -0.72
CA GLU A 118 -4.31 9.75 -2.17
C GLU A 118 -3.23 8.90 -2.85
N HIS A 119 -2.02 8.85 -2.28
CA HIS A 119 -0.95 7.97 -2.76
C HIS A 119 -1.36 6.50 -2.69
N ARG A 120 -2.03 6.06 -1.61
CA ARG A 120 -2.57 4.71 -1.50
C ARG A 120 -3.62 4.43 -2.56
N CYS A 121 -4.57 5.34 -2.81
CA CYS A 121 -5.56 5.20 -3.87
C CYS A 121 -4.91 5.08 -5.26
N LYS A 122 -3.89 5.91 -5.54
CA LYS A 122 -3.09 5.83 -6.77
C LYS A 122 -2.42 4.47 -6.94
N ARG A 123 -1.92 3.87 -5.86
CA ARG A 123 -1.35 2.51 -5.89
C ARG A 123 -2.42 1.44 -6.10
N LEU A 124 -3.56 1.53 -5.42
CA LEU A 124 -4.66 0.57 -5.57
C LEU A 124 -5.23 0.56 -6.99
N ARG A 125 -5.32 1.72 -7.65
CA ARG A 125 -5.78 1.82 -9.05
C ARG A 125 -4.90 1.11 -10.07
N LYS A 126 -3.66 0.80 -9.72
CA LYS A 126 -2.71 0.08 -10.59
C LYS A 126 -2.76 -1.44 -10.42
N LEU A 127 -3.55 -1.93 -9.46
CA LEU A 127 -3.70 -3.36 -9.23
C LEU A 127 -4.55 -4.01 -10.32
N SER A 128 -4.47 -5.34 -10.40
CA SER A 128 -5.39 -6.09 -11.26
C SER A 128 -6.86 -5.85 -10.86
N PRO A 129 -7.78 -5.90 -11.85
CA PRO A 129 -9.23 -5.89 -11.64
C PRO A 129 -9.69 -6.71 -10.41
N ASN A 130 -9.21 -7.94 -10.31
CA ASN A 130 -9.55 -8.85 -9.21
C ASN A 130 -8.96 -8.41 -7.86
N ALA A 131 -7.71 -7.94 -7.85
CA ALA A 131 -7.07 -7.45 -6.65
C ALA A 131 -7.78 -6.20 -6.09
N ILE A 132 -8.26 -5.31 -6.94
CA ILE A 132 -9.08 -4.15 -6.54
C ILE A 132 -10.38 -4.62 -5.87
N VAL A 133 -11.10 -5.59 -6.46
CA VAL A 133 -12.33 -6.16 -5.87
C VAL A 133 -12.03 -6.82 -4.53
N THR A 134 -10.98 -7.65 -4.46
CA THR A 134 -10.52 -8.31 -3.23
C THR A 134 -10.24 -7.29 -2.13
N TRP A 135 -9.51 -6.23 -2.47
CA TRP A 135 -9.19 -5.15 -1.55
C TRP A 135 -10.45 -4.45 -1.04
N ALA A 136 -11.36 -4.07 -1.94
CA ALA A 136 -12.57 -3.35 -1.64
C ALA A 136 -13.56 -4.16 -0.77
N LEU A 137 -13.61 -5.48 -0.93
CA LEU A 137 -14.40 -6.40 -0.10
C LEU A 137 -13.82 -6.57 1.31
N THR A 138 -12.52 -6.38 1.48
CA THR A 138 -11.81 -6.70 2.74
C THR A 138 -11.60 -5.49 3.63
N PHE A 139 -11.20 -4.36 3.05
CA PHE A 139 -10.70 -3.20 3.79
C PHE A 139 -11.56 -1.97 3.48
N SER A 140 -12.17 -1.38 4.50
CA SER A 140 -12.87 -0.10 4.37
C SER A 140 -11.88 1.06 4.27
N PRO A 141 -12.23 2.18 3.62
CA PRO A 141 -11.32 3.33 3.46
C PRO A 141 -10.68 3.82 4.76
N ASN A 142 -11.44 3.84 5.87
CA ASN A 142 -10.91 4.27 7.17
C ASN A 142 -9.72 3.43 7.64
N SER A 143 -9.70 2.14 7.30
CA SER A 143 -8.59 1.25 7.65
C SER A 143 -7.30 1.54 6.88
N TRP A 144 -7.36 2.29 5.76
CA TRP A 144 -6.18 2.61 4.96
C TRP A 144 -5.46 3.86 5.46
N LEU A 145 -5.94 4.52 6.51
CA LEU A 145 -5.22 5.64 7.11
C LEU A 145 -3.94 5.13 7.79
N VAL A 146 -2.85 5.91 7.72
CA VAL A 146 -1.51 5.50 8.21
C VAL A 146 -1.50 4.97 9.65
N HIS A 147 -2.31 5.56 10.53
CA HIS A 147 -2.40 5.14 11.93
C HIS A 147 -3.12 3.80 12.13
N ASN A 148 -3.97 3.39 11.18
CA ASN A 148 -4.69 2.10 11.21
C ASN A 148 -3.93 1.03 10.44
N MET A 149 -3.21 1.42 9.39
CA MET A 149 -2.41 0.53 8.56
C MET A 149 -1.15 1.29 8.17
N ARG A 150 0.00 0.91 8.72
CA ARG A 150 1.29 1.51 8.37
C ARG A 150 1.64 1.31 6.89
N ASN A 151 2.57 2.12 6.36
CA ASN A 151 2.92 2.08 4.93
C ASN A 151 3.57 0.77 4.49
N ASP A 152 4.39 0.18 5.34
CA ASP A 152 5.02 -1.14 5.15
C ASP A 152 3.96 -2.24 5.09
N ILE A 153 3.01 -2.26 6.04
CA ILE A 153 1.88 -3.21 6.06
C ILE A 153 0.99 -3.03 4.83
N PHE A 154 0.65 -1.78 4.47
CA PHE A 154 -0.12 -1.50 3.27
C PHE A 154 0.59 -2.04 2.02
N SER A 155 1.90 -1.77 1.88
CA SER A 155 2.69 -2.24 0.75
C SER A 155 2.74 -3.76 0.68
N CYS A 156 2.95 -4.42 1.82
CA CYS A 156 2.94 -5.86 1.96
C CYS A 156 1.58 -6.46 1.54
N LEU A 157 0.47 -5.85 1.98
CA LEU A 157 -0.88 -6.31 1.64
C LEU A 157 -1.22 -6.09 0.16
N VAL A 158 -0.81 -4.97 -0.42
CA VAL A 158 -0.99 -4.71 -1.86
C VAL A 158 -0.30 -5.80 -2.67
N THR A 159 0.98 -6.09 -2.39
CA THR A 159 1.72 -7.17 -3.06
C THR A 159 1.08 -8.54 -2.82
N PHE A 160 0.63 -8.82 -1.59
CA PHE A 160 -0.04 -10.08 -1.27
C PHE A 160 -1.37 -10.27 -1.99
N VAL A 161 -2.17 -9.22 -2.11
CA VAL A 161 -3.49 -9.29 -2.76
C VAL A 161 -3.34 -9.45 -4.27
N ASP A 162 -2.40 -8.74 -4.89
CA ASP A 162 -2.19 -8.78 -6.35
C ASP A 162 -1.47 -10.04 -6.83
N SER A 163 -0.68 -10.70 -5.97
CA SER A 163 -0.05 -11.98 -6.30
C SER A 163 -0.99 -13.19 -6.22
N ARG A 164 -2.24 -13.00 -5.78
CA ARG A 164 -3.20 -14.11 -5.70
C ARG A 164 -3.68 -14.50 -7.10
N PRO A 165 -3.92 -15.79 -7.35
CA PRO A 165 -4.54 -16.23 -8.59
C PRO A 165 -5.88 -15.53 -8.83
N PRO A 166 -6.21 -15.20 -10.09
CA PRO A 166 -7.54 -14.75 -10.45
C PRO A 166 -8.62 -15.73 -10.00
N LYS A 167 -9.83 -15.21 -9.79
CA LYS A 167 -11.00 -15.88 -9.24
C LYS A 167 -12.22 -15.29 -9.90
N LEU A 168 -13.21 -16.14 -10.08
CA LEU A 168 -14.55 -15.73 -10.48
C LEU A 168 -15.31 -15.25 -9.26
N TRP A 169 -15.84 -14.03 -9.34
CA TRP A 169 -16.68 -13.49 -8.28
C TRP A 169 -18.14 -13.85 -8.54
N PRO A 170 -18.97 -14.01 -7.48
CA PRO A 170 -20.41 -14.17 -7.66
C PRO A 170 -21.03 -12.98 -8.41
N SER A 171 -22.11 -13.22 -9.16
CA SER A 171 -22.85 -12.20 -9.93
C SER A 171 -23.13 -10.93 -9.14
N LYS A 172 -23.47 -11.08 -7.85
CA LYS A 172 -23.76 -9.97 -6.94
C LYS A 172 -22.63 -8.95 -6.82
N VAL A 173 -21.37 -9.37 -6.96
CA VAL A 173 -20.23 -8.45 -6.97
C VAL A 173 -20.28 -7.57 -8.22
N TYR A 174 -20.53 -8.18 -9.38
CA TYR A 174 -20.62 -7.49 -10.65
C TYR A 174 -21.84 -6.57 -10.71
N ASP A 175 -23.00 -7.00 -10.21
CA ASP A 175 -24.20 -6.16 -10.11
C ASP A 175 -23.92 -4.86 -9.33
N LEU A 176 -23.14 -4.95 -8.25
CA LEU A 176 -22.77 -3.77 -7.47
C LEU A 176 -21.81 -2.85 -8.22
N LEU A 177 -20.87 -3.40 -8.99
CA LEU A 177 -19.96 -2.63 -9.83
C LEU A 177 -20.71 -1.96 -10.99
N GLU A 178 -21.59 -2.66 -11.69
CA GLU A 178 -22.41 -2.10 -12.76
C GLU A 178 -23.34 -1.00 -12.22
N ALA A 179 -23.95 -1.22 -11.04
CA ALA A 179 -24.77 -0.20 -10.39
C ALA A 179 -23.99 1.07 -10.04
N LEU A 180 -22.68 0.96 -9.77
CA LEU A 180 -21.82 2.12 -9.48
C LEU A 180 -21.45 2.91 -10.73
N GLN A 181 -21.58 2.37 -11.95
CA GLN A 181 -21.41 3.15 -13.18
C GLN A 181 -22.47 4.24 -13.34
N LYS A 182 -23.64 4.07 -12.70
CA LYS A 182 -24.73 5.06 -12.69
C LYS A 182 -24.52 6.16 -11.63
N ASP A 183 -23.52 6.01 -10.76
CA ASP A 183 -23.22 6.99 -9.72
C ASP A 183 -22.53 8.21 -10.32
N ALA A 184 -23.05 9.41 -10.08
CA ALA A 184 -22.56 10.64 -10.69
C ALA A 184 -21.05 10.88 -10.46
N GLU A 185 -20.51 10.45 -9.31
CA GLU A 185 -19.10 10.62 -9.01
C GLU A 185 -18.22 9.68 -9.84
N LEU A 186 -18.69 8.47 -10.18
CA LEU A 186 -17.91 7.45 -10.88
C LEU A 186 -18.19 7.39 -12.38
N ALA A 187 -19.38 7.80 -12.81
CA ALA A 187 -19.81 7.79 -14.21
C ALA A 187 -18.85 8.57 -15.12
N GLN A 188 -18.25 9.65 -14.60
CA GLN A 188 -17.30 10.50 -15.31
C GLN A 188 -15.83 10.09 -15.09
N ASN A 189 -15.55 9.04 -14.32
CA ASN A 189 -14.19 8.62 -14.02
C ASN A 189 -13.68 7.62 -15.09
N PRO A 190 -12.73 8.01 -15.97
CA PRO A 190 -12.27 7.15 -17.06
C PRO A 190 -11.55 5.90 -16.56
N HIS A 191 -10.84 5.97 -15.43
CA HIS A 191 -10.19 4.80 -14.84
C HIS A 191 -11.21 3.80 -14.30
N TYR A 192 -12.34 4.27 -13.79
CA TYR A 192 -13.43 3.39 -13.37
C TYR A 192 -14.13 2.75 -14.57
N GLY A 193 -14.38 3.52 -15.63
CA GLY A 193 -14.90 3.01 -16.89
C GLY A 193 -14.04 1.87 -17.45
N GLN A 194 -12.72 2.07 -17.52
CA GLN A 194 -11.75 1.04 -17.92
C GLN A 194 -11.73 -0.16 -16.98
N PHE A 195 -11.81 0.08 -15.68
CA PHE A 195 -11.88 -0.97 -14.67
C PHE A 195 -13.08 -1.87 -14.93
N VAL A 196 -14.28 -1.34 -15.18
CA VAL A 196 -15.50 -2.13 -15.43
C VAL A 196 -15.61 -2.69 -16.84
N SER A 197 -15.10 -1.99 -17.87
CA SER A 197 -15.13 -2.44 -19.27
C SER A 197 -14.06 -3.49 -19.59
N GLY A 198 -12.95 -3.49 -18.85
CA GLY A 198 -11.86 -4.45 -18.96
C GLY A 198 -12.22 -5.81 -18.37
N LYS A 199 -13.05 -6.60 -19.08
CA LYS A 199 -13.15 -8.06 -18.98
C LYS A 199 -13.24 -8.65 -17.55
N TYR A 200 -14.28 -8.32 -16.79
CA TYR A 200 -14.68 -9.12 -15.61
C TYR A 200 -15.41 -10.42 -15.95
N ARG A 201 -15.76 -10.60 -17.23
CA ARG A 201 -16.61 -11.69 -17.74
C ARG A 201 -15.86 -12.80 -18.48
N ASP A 202 -14.54 -12.69 -18.66
CA ASP A 202 -13.72 -13.68 -19.38
C ASP A 202 -12.75 -14.40 -18.42
N ILE A 203 -13.26 -15.32 -17.59
CA ILE A 203 -12.63 -16.61 -17.25
C ILE A 203 -13.76 -17.65 -17.16
#